data_AF-A0A218QJA0-F1
#
_entry.id   AF-A0A218QJA0-F1
#
_cell.length_a   1.000
_cell.length_b   1.000
_cell.length_c   1.000
_cell.angle_alpha   90.00
_cell.angle_beta   90.00
_cell.angle_gamma   90.00
#
_symmetry.space_group_name_H-M   'P 1'
#
loop_
_entity.id
_entity.type
_entity.pdbx_description
1 polymer ?
#
loop_
_entity_poly.entity_id
_entity_poly.type
_entity_poly.pdbx_seq_one_letter_code
_entity_poly.pdbx_strand_id
1 'polypeptide(L)'
;MRQPKWMRPRVSKEEFQMLQRLRDRSPARHPPKSKMTMGDRVADTVASTVGSWRFIIVQSILLSFWILLNVIATIKHWDPYPFILLNLMLSFQAAYTAPIIMMSQNRQSTIDRERAEHDYQVNVKAELEVELLQDKMNILREVEILELSQLVKDQQQRLQRIEELLLQRLDAITTSKDENDLNSSRSHQESNPD
;
A
#
# COMPACT_ATOMS: atom_id res chain seq x y z
N MET A 1 -14.96 14.71 -34.07
CA MET A 1 -13.85 13.83 -33.64
C MET A 1 -14.38 12.87 -32.58
N ARG A 2 -14.44 11.57 -32.89
CA ARG A 2 -14.90 10.52 -31.95
C ARG A 2 -13.70 10.05 -31.13
N GLN A 3 -13.75 10.23 -29.82
CA GLN A 3 -12.77 9.69 -28.86
C GLN A 3 -12.69 8.16 -29.02
N PRO A 4 -11.49 7.56 -29.13
CA PRO A 4 -11.35 6.13 -29.35
C PRO A 4 -11.68 5.30 -28.09
N LYS A 5 -12.28 4.12 -28.30
CA LYS A 5 -12.97 3.29 -27.29
C LYS A 5 -12.08 2.70 -26.17
N TRP A 6 -10.75 2.75 -26.33
CA TRP A 6 -9.78 2.13 -25.41
C TRP A 6 -9.39 3.02 -24.22
N MET A 7 -9.84 4.27 -24.19
CA MET A 7 -9.55 5.24 -23.14
C MET A 7 -10.50 5.11 -21.92
N ARG A 8 -10.92 3.88 -21.60
CA ARG A 8 -11.69 3.61 -20.37
C ARG A 8 -10.71 3.03 -19.35
N PRO A 9 -10.52 3.67 -18.18
CA PRO A 9 -9.80 3.02 -17.10
C PRO A 9 -10.44 1.65 -16.87
N ARG A 10 -9.61 0.62 -16.67
CA ARG A 10 -10.09 -0.76 -16.50
C ARG A 10 -10.79 -0.95 -15.14
N VAL A 11 -10.75 0.09 -14.33
CA VAL A 11 -11.47 0.26 -13.08
C VAL A 11 -12.98 0.28 -13.34
N SER A 12 -13.69 -0.71 -12.81
CA SER A 12 -15.14 -0.79 -12.86
C SER A 12 -15.77 0.45 -12.21
N LYS A 13 -16.95 0.87 -12.67
CA LYS A 13 -17.68 1.99 -12.05
C LYS A 13 -17.88 1.77 -10.54
N GLU A 14 -17.97 0.51 -10.11
CA GLU A 14 -18.13 0.12 -8.72
C GLU A 14 -16.88 0.41 -7.89
N GLU A 15 -15.69 0.09 -8.41
CA GLU A 15 -14.41 0.41 -7.77
C GLU A 15 -14.20 1.92 -7.68
N PHE A 16 -14.62 2.68 -8.70
CA PHE A 16 -14.56 4.14 -8.67
C PHE A 16 -15.53 4.77 -7.66
N GLN A 17 -16.72 4.19 -7.49
CA GLN A 17 -17.66 4.59 -6.44
C GLN A 17 -17.15 4.20 -5.06
N MET A 18 -16.50 3.03 -4.93
CA MET A 18 -15.82 2.61 -3.71
C MET A 18 -14.68 3.56 -3.36
N LEU A 19 -13.90 4.02 -4.35
CA LEU A 19 -12.86 5.05 -4.19
C LEU A 19 -13.43 6.37 -3.66
N GLN A 20 -14.57 6.84 -4.19
CA GLN A 20 -15.21 8.05 -3.68
C GLN A 20 -15.64 7.87 -2.22
N ARG A 21 -16.27 6.73 -1.88
CA ARG A 21 -16.66 6.43 -0.50
C ARG A 21 -15.47 6.33 0.46
N LEU A 22 -14.35 5.75 0.01
CA LEU A 22 -13.10 5.62 0.78
C LEU A 22 -12.24 6.89 0.78
N ARG A 23 -12.51 7.86 -0.10
CA ARG A 23 -11.87 9.18 -0.12
C ARG A 23 -12.61 10.16 0.79
N ASP A 24 -13.94 10.16 0.75
CA ASP A 24 -14.78 11.01 1.59
C ASP A 24 -14.73 10.59 3.06
N ARG A 25 -14.62 9.27 3.32
CA ARG A 25 -14.06 8.80 4.58
C ARG A 25 -12.55 8.96 4.49
N SER A 26 -12.00 10.10 4.86
CA SER A 26 -10.59 10.12 5.25
C SER A 26 -10.49 9.31 6.54
N PRO A 27 -10.03 8.04 6.57
CA PRO A 27 -9.73 7.40 7.84
C PRO A 27 -8.67 8.30 8.47
N ALA A 28 -8.97 8.88 9.62
CA ALA A 28 -7.98 9.64 10.35
C ALA A 28 -6.78 8.71 10.53
N ARG A 29 -5.57 9.18 10.18
CA ARG A 29 -4.32 8.41 10.31
C ARG A 29 -4.12 7.84 11.73
N HIS A 30 -4.89 8.37 12.69
CA HIS A 30 -5.09 7.84 14.01
C HIS A 30 -6.58 7.56 14.23
N PRO A 31 -6.98 6.33 14.59
CA PRO A 31 -8.34 6.09 15.04
C PRO A 31 -8.64 7.00 16.25
N PRO A 32 -9.86 7.54 16.36
CA PRO A 32 -10.25 8.34 17.50
C PRO A 32 -10.06 7.50 18.77
N LYS A 33 -9.28 8.02 19.73
CA LYS A 33 -9.06 7.32 21.01
C LYS A 33 -10.41 7.10 21.68
N SER A 34 -10.80 5.84 21.87
CA SER A 34 -12.00 5.48 22.61
C SER A 34 -12.00 6.15 23.99
N LYS A 35 -13.14 6.72 24.39
CA LYS A 35 -13.29 7.43 25.66
C LYS A 35 -13.20 6.41 26.80
N MET A 36 -12.05 6.35 27.47
CA MET A 36 -11.85 5.45 28.61
C MET A 36 -12.77 5.84 29.77
N THR A 37 -13.57 4.88 30.25
CA THR A 37 -14.31 5.05 31.51
C THR A 37 -13.33 5.00 32.69
N MET A 38 -13.77 5.45 33.87
CA MET A 38 -12.95 5.33 35.09
C MET A 38 -12.71 3.87 35.47
N GLY A 39 -13.70 3.00 35.23
CA GLY A 39 -13.58 1.55 35.45
C GLY A 39 -12.51 0.91 34.56
N ASP A 40 -12.45 1.29 33.28
CA ASP A 40 -11.44 0.77 32.35
C ASP A 40 -10.01 1.13 32.79
N ARG A 41 -9.80 2.35 33.28
CA ARG A 41 -8.47 2.80 33.76
C ARG A 41 -8.03 2.00 34.97
N VAL A 42 -8.94 1.76 35.92
CA VAL A 42 -8.66 0.96 37.11
C VAL A 42 -8.38 -0.48 36.71
N ALA A 43 -9.19 -1.07 35.84
CA ALA A 43 -9.00 -2.44 35.36
C ALA A 43 -7.65 -2.62 34.65
N ASP A 44 -7.27 -1.70 33.76
CA ASP A 44 -5.97 -1.74 33.08
C ASP A 44 -4.79 -1.58 34.04
N THR A 45 -4.91 -0.67 35.02
CA THR A 45 -3.85 -0.45 36.01
C THR A 45 -3.67 -1.69 36.90
N VAL A 46 -4.78 -2.29 37.34
CA VAL A 46 -4.73 -3.51 38.16
C VAL A 46 -4.22 -4.69 37.34
N ALA A 47 -4.71 -4.89 36.11
CA ALA A 47 -4.28 -5.98 35.25
C ALA A 47 -2.78 -5.88 34.88
N SER A 48 -2.28 -4.68 34.56
CA SER A 48 -0.85 -4.47 34.29
C SER A 48 0.03 -4.64 35.53
N THR A 49 -0.49 -4.33 36.72
CA THR A 49 0.21 -4.56 37.99
C THR A 49 0.27 -6.05 38.33
N VAL A 50 -0.86 -6.75 38.27
CA VAL A 50 -0.95 -8.19 38.60
C VAL A 50 -0.22 -9.06 37.58
N GLY A 51 -0.21 -8.66 36.30
CA GLY A 51 0.52 -9.35 35.23
C GLY A 51 2.03 -9.11 35.22
N SER A 52 2.58 -8.31 36.15
CA SER A 52 4.01 -7.99 36.17
C SER A 52 4.83 -9.02 36.94
N TRP A 53 5.99 -9.40 36.40
CA TRP A 53 6.98 -10.23 37.10
C TRP A 53 7.40 -9.68 38.46
N ARG A 54 7.43 -8.35 38.61
CA ARG A 54 7.75 -7.70 39.90
C ARG A 54 6.71 -7.98 40.96
N PHE A 55 5.42 -7.99 40.59
CA PHE A 55 4.32 -8.25 41.51
C PHE A 55 4.39 -9.69 42.04
N ILE A 56 4.63 -10.66 41.15
CA ILE A 56 4.76 -12.08 41.52
C ILE A 56 5.88 -12.29 42.55
N ILE A 57 7.03 -11.64 42.37
CA ILE A 57 8.18 -11.74 43.29
C ILE A 57 7.84 -11.14 44.66
N VAL A 58 7.28 -9.92 44.70
CA VAL A 58 6.91 -9.26 45.97
C VAL A 58 5.84 -10.07 46.71
N GLN A 59 4.81 -10.54 46.01
CA GLN A 59 3.75 -11.38 46.57
C GLN A 59 4.31 -12.68 47.16
N SER A 60 5.24 -13.33 46.44
CA SER A 60 5.89 -14.57 46.91
C SER A 60 6.71 -14.34 48.17
N ILE A 61 7.51 -13.26 48.23
CA ILE A 61 8.28 -12.90 49.42
C ILE A 61 7.36 -12.61 50.61
N LEU A 62 6.28 -11.87 50.39
CA LEU A 62 5.31 -11.54 51.44
C LEU A 62 4.62 -12.79 51.99
N LEU A 63 4.23 -13.72 51.13
CA LEU A 63 3.67 -15.01 51.54
C LEU A 63 4.70 -15.85 52.31
N SER A 64 5.93 -15.97 51.82
CA SER A 64 7.00 -16.69 52.52
C SER A 64 7.32 -16.07 53.87
N PHE A 65 7.35 -14.74 53.96
CA PHE A 65 7.55 -14.01 55.21
C PHE A 65 6.40 -14.23 56.19
N TRP A 66 5.15 -14.20 55.73
CA TRP A 66 3.98 -14.46 56.56
C TRP A 66 3.98 -15.88 57.14
N ILE A 67 4.32 -16.88 56.32
CA ILE A 67 4.46 -18.27 56.76
C ILE A 67 5.59 -18.38 57.79
N LEU A 68 6.76 -17.80 57.51
CA LEU A 68 7.93 -17.85 58.41
C LEU A 68 7.64 -17.20 59.77
N LEU A 69 6.97 -16.04 59.78
CA LEU A 69 6.58 -15.35 61.01
C LEU A 69 5.61 -16.19 61.84
N ASN A 70 4.59 -16.79 61.22
CA ASN A 70 3.63 -17.66 61.94
C ASN A 70 4.28 -18.93 62.48
N VAL A 71 5.23 -19.53 61.76
CA VAL A 71 5.95 -20.74 62.23
C VAL A 71 6.88 -20.43 63.40
N ILE A 72 7.61 -19.30 63.37
CA ILE A 72 8.53 -18.87 64.44
C ILE A 72 7.76 -18.36 65.68
N ALA A 73 6.59 -17.73 65.50
CA ALA A 73 5.76 -17.20 66.56
C ALA A 73 4.93 -18.29 67.30
N THR A 74 5.55 -19.43 67.64
CA THR A 74 4.95 -20.62 68.25
C THR A 74 4.20 -20.36 69.58
N ILE A 75 4.35 -19.19 70.21
CA ILE A 75 3.83 -18.89 71.55
C ILE A 75 2.45 -18.18 71.51
N LYS A 76 2.01 -17.67 70.35
CA LYS A 76 0.68 -17.03 70.19
C LYS A 76 0.11 -17.39 68.83
N HIS A 77 -0.61 -18.52 68.77
CA HIS A 77 -1.22 -19.09 67.58
C HIS A 77 -2.27 -18.16 66.92
N TRP A 78 -1.81 -17.17 66.15
CA TRP A 78 -2.71 -16.23 65.46
C TRP A 78 -3.32 -16.85 64.19
N ASP A 79 -2.62 -17.78 63.53
CA ASP A 79 -3.14 -18.57 62.40
C ASP A 79 -2.58 -20.03 62.45
N PRO A 80 -3.23 -20.94 63.23
CA PRO A 80 -2.82 -22.35 63.31
C PRO A 80 -2.93 -23.07 61.96
N TYR A 81 -2.10 -24.10 61.75
CA TYR A 81 -2.22 -24.98 60.58
C TYR A 81 -3.66 -25.56 60.51
N PRO A 82 -4.41 -25.41 59.40
CA PRO A 82 -4.02 -25.04 58.03
C PRO A 82 -4.39 -23.59 57.63
N PHE A 83 -3.62 -22.60 58.09
CA PHE A 83 -3.63 -21.17 57.67
C PHE A 83 -4.96 -20.65 57.08
N ILE A 84 -6.04 -20.67 57.86
CA ILE A 84 -7.41 -20.45 57.35
C ILE A 84 -7.59 -19.03 56.82
N LEU A 85 -6.94 -18.06 57.47
CA LEU A 85 -7.03 -16.65 57.09
C LEU A 85 -6.29 -16.38 55.78
N LEU A 86 -5.09 -16.96 55.62
CA LEU A 86 -4.33 -16.84 54.39
C LEU A 86 -5.06 -17.50 53.21
N ASN A 87 -5.65 -18.68 53.43
CA ASN A 87 -6.43 -19.37 52.42
C ASN A 87 -7.67 -18.56 52.00
N LEU A 88 -8.39 -17.98 52.96
CA LEU A 88 -9.55 -17.12 52.69
C LEU A 88 -9.15 -15.87 51.89
N MET A 89 -8.05 -15.21 52.29
CA MET A 89 -7.54 -14.01 51.64
C MET A 89 -7.13 -14.28 50.19
N LEU A 90 -6.40 -15.38 49.94
CA LEU A 90 -5.99 -15.77 48.59
C LEU A 90 -7.18 -16.13 47.71
N SER A 91 -8.18 -16.82 48.27
CA SER A 91 -9.42 -17.16 47.54
C SER A 91 -10.18 -15.90 47.12
N PHE A 92 -10.33 -14.94 48.04
CA PHE A 92 -10.95 -13.64 47.74
C PHE A 92 -10.14 -12.85 46.70
N GLN A 93 -8.81 -12.81 46.84
CA GLN A 93 -7.92 -12.14 45.91
C GLN A 93 -8.11 -12.70 44.49
N ALA A 94 -8.10 -14.02 44.32
CA ALA A 94 -8.28 -14.66 43.02
C ALA A 94 -9.67 -14.37 42.42
N ALA A 95 -10.73 -14.42 43.25
CA ALA A 95 -12.11 -14.17 42.83
C ALA A 95 -12.31 -12.76 42.24
N TYR A 96 -11.65 -11.74 42.79
CA TYR A 96 -11.71 -10.37 42.25
C TYR A 96 -10.73 -10.14 41.10
N THR A 97 -9.58 -10.81 41.13
CA THR A 97 -8.54 -10.65 40.11
C THR A 97 -9.00 -11.17 38.74
N ALA A 98 -9.64 -12.34 38.69
CA ALA A 98 -10.01 -12.96 37.41
C ALA A 98 -10.98 -12.10 36.56
N PRO A 99 -12.09 -11.54 37.10
CA PRO A 99 -12.97 -10.66 36.34
C PRO A 99 -12.28 -9.36 35.89
N ILE A 100 -11.42 -8.77 36.73
CA ILE A 100 -10.69 -7.54 36.38
C ILE A 100 -9.73 -7.79 35.21
N ILE A 101 -8.98 -8.90 35.26
CA ILE A 101 -8.13 -9.32 34.16
C ILE A 101 -8.97 -9.55 32.91
N MET A 102 -10.10 -10.26 33.02
CA MET A 102 -10.98 -10.54 31.88
C MET A 102 -11.55 -9.26 31.27
N MET A 103 -11.91 -8.26 32.08
CA MET A 103 -12.37 -6.96 31.59
C MET A 103 -11.27 -6.22 30.81
N SER A 104 -10.05 -6.19 31.35
CA SER A 104 -8.91 -5.56 30.65
C SER A 104 -8.55 -6.32 29.36
N GLN A 105 -8.59 -7.65 29.37
CA GLN A 105 -8.38 -8.49 28.19
C GLN A 105 -9.45 -8.27 27.12
N ASN A 106 -10.74 -8.30 27.49
CA ASN A 106 -11.84 -8.08 26.56
C ASN A 106 -11.74 -6.69 25.90
N ARG A 107 -11.38 -5.67 26.69
CA ARG A 107 -11.13 -4.33 26.19
C ARG A 107 -9.93 -4.27 25.24
N GLN A 108 -8.79 -4.86 25.60
CA GLN A 108 -7.61 -4.91 24.73
C GLN A 108 -7.93 -5.62 23.41
N SER A 109 -8.68 -6.73 23.45
CA SER A 109 -9.10 -7.47 22.25
C SER A 109 -9.99 -6.65 21.33
N THR A 110 -10.85 -5.78 21.88
CA THR A 110 -11.71 -4.89 21.10
C THR A 110 -10.88 -3.81 20.43
N ILE A 111 -9.92 -3.21 21.14
CA ILE A 111 -8.98 -2.23 20.58
C ILE A 111 -8.15 -2.86 19.46
N ASP A 112 -7.63 -4.07 19.66
CA ASP A 112 -6.84 -4.78 18.67
C ASP A 112 -7.68 -5.14 17.43
N ARG A 113 -8.95 -5.51 17.61
CA ARG A 113 -9.91 -5.74 16.52
C ARG A 113 -10.17 -4.47 15.72
N GLU A 114 -10.51 -3.37 16.38
CA GLU A 114 -10.75 -2.07 15.73
C GLU A 114 -9.52 -1.59 14.96
N ARG A 115 -8.33 -1.78 15.53
CA ARG A 115 -7.06 -1.45 14.88
C ARG A 115 -6.83 -2.30 13.65
N ALA A 116 -7.05 -3.61 13.73
CA ALA A 116 -6.91 -4.51 12.59
C ALA A 116 -7.90 -4.17 11.46
N GLU A 117 -9.16 -3.84 11.79
CA GLU A 117 -10.16 -3.42 10.80
C GLU A 117 -9.77 -2.09 10.12
N HIS A 118 -9.22 -1.15 10.87
CA HIS A 118 -8.73 0.11 10.33
C HIS A 118 -7.52 -0.09 9.42
N ASP A 119 -6.53 -0.87 9.86
CA ASP A 119 -5.34 -1.18 9.08
C ASP A 119 -5.68 -1.93 7.79
N TYR A 120 -6.65 -2.85 7.84
CA TYR A 120 -7.19 -3.50 6.65
C TYR A 120 -7.80 -2.51 5.65
N GLN A 121 -8.63 -1.57 6.11
CA GLN A 121 -9.23 -0.54 5.24
C GLN A 121 -8.18 0.36 4.59
N VAL A 122 -7.14 0.75 5.34
CA VAL A 122 -6.03 1.54 4.80
C VAL A 122 -5.26 0.74 3.76
N ASN A 123 -4.99 -0.54 3.99
CA ASN A 123 -4.26 -1.39 3.07
C ASN A 123 -5.02 -1.60 1.74
N VAL A 124 -6.31 -1.92 1.81
CA VAL A 124 -7.17 -2.06 0.62
C VAL A 124 -7.20 -0.75 -0.20
N LYS A 125 -7.30 0.40 0.47
CA LYS A 125 -7.24 1.70 -0.20
C LYS A 125 -5.90 1.94 -0.89
N ALA A 126 -4.80 1.59 -0.23
CA ALA A 126 -3.46 1.75 -0.79
C ALA A 126 -3.25 0.84 -2.02
N GLU A 127 -3.69 -0.42 -1.95
CA GLU A 127 -3.65 -1.36 -3.06
C GLU A 127 -4.38 -0.81 -4.30
N LEU A 128 -5.60 -0.30 -4.10
CA LEU A 128 -6.40 0.26 -5.19
C LEU A 128 -5.82 1.57 -5.74
N GLU A 129 -5.22 2.41 -4.89
CA GLU A 129 -4.52 3.62 -5.34
C GLU A 129 -3.30 3.29 -6.20
N VAL A 130 -2.53 2.25 -5.83
CA VAL A 130 -1.42 1.74 -6.63
C VAL A 130 -1.91 1.18 -7.97
N GLU A 131 -3.00 0.43 -7.99
CA GLU A 131 -3.60 -0.09 -9.23
C GLU A 131 -4.01 1.05 -10.16
N LEU A 132 -4.69 2.07 -9.64
CA LEU A 132 -5.11 3.23 -10.42
C LEU A 132 -3.92 4.03 -10.98
N LEU A 133 -2.84 4.15 -10.21
CA LEU A 133 -1.60 4.77 -10.66
C LEU A 133 -0.95 3.95 -11.78
N GLN A 134 -0.94 2.62 -11.65
CA GLN A 134 -0.41 1.71 -12.68
C GLN A 134 -1.22 1.81 -13.97
N ASP A 135 -2.55 1.88 -13.88
CA ASP A 135 -3.44 2.07 -15.03
C ASP A 135 -3.16 3.38 -15.75
N LYS A 136 -3.05 4.49 -15.00
CA LYS A 136 -2.68 5.79 -15.58
C LYS A 136 -1.32 5.76 -16.26
N MET A 137 -0.32 5.17 -15.60
CA MET A 137 1.02 4.96 -16.16
C MET A 137 0.99 4.18 -17.48
N ASN A 138 0.22 3.10 -17.54
CA ASN A 138 0.08 2.28 -18.74
C ASN A 138 -0.54 3.09 -19.88
N ILE A 139 -1.60 3.87 -19.61
CA ILE A 139 -2.23 4.75 -20.60
C ILE A 139 -1.23 5.78 -21.14
N LEU A 140 -0.46 6.44 -20.25
CA LEU A 140 0.54 7.42 -20.67
C LEU A 140 1.61 6.79 -21.56
N ARG A 141 2.12 5.60 -21.17
CA ARG A 141 3.09 4.86 -22.01
C ARG A 141 2.51 4.48 -23.37
N GLU A 142 1.25 4.07 -23.43
CA GLU A 142 0.61 3.68 -24.69
C GLU A 142 0.48 4.88 -25.63
N VAL A 143 0.10 6.05 -25.11
CA VAL A 143 0.07 7.30 -25.88
C VAL A 143 1.46 7.66 -26.38
N GLU A 144 2.47 7.62 -25.53
CA GLU A 144 3.86 7.91 -25.89
C GLU A 144 4.39 6.96 -26.98
N ILE A 145 4.10 5.65 -26.87
CA ILE A 145 4.48 4.66 -27.87
C ILE A 145 3.77 4.93 -29.22
N LEU A 146 2.50 5.30 -29.19
CA LEU A 146 1.76 5.65 -30.41
C LEU A 146 2.35 6.88 -31.10
N GLU A 147 2.69 7.92 -30.34
CA GLU A 147 3.34 9.14 -30.86
C GLU A 147 4.71 8.82 -31.46
N LEU A 148 5.54 8.05 -30.76
CA LEU A 148 6.85 7.60 -31.27
C LEU A 148 6.71 6.77 -32.54
N SER A 149 5.72 5.86 -32.61
CA SER A 149 5.45 5.06 -33.81
C SER A 149 5.04 5.91 -35.00
N GLN A 150 4.22 6.94 -34.78
CA GLN A 150 3.83 7.88 -35.84
C GLN A 150 5.03 8.69 -36.33
N LEU A 151 5.88 9.16 -35.43
CA LEU A 151 7.10 9.88 -35.77
C LEU A 151 8.03 9.02 -36.63
N VAL A 152 8.26 7.76 -36.23
CA VAL A 152 9.07 6.81 -37.01
C VAL A 152 8.48 6.59 -38.41
N LYS A 153 7.16 6.43 -38.53
CA LYS A 153 6.49 6.28 -39.83
C LYS A 153 6.64 7.51 -40.71
N ASP A 154 6.48 8.71 -40.15
CA ASP A 154 6.67 9.96 -40.90
C ASP A 154 8.12 10.09 -41.40
N GLN A 155 9.10 9.74 -40.55
CA GLN A 155 10.51 9.70 -40.96
C GLN A 155 10.74 8.70 -42.11
N GLN A 156 10.16 7.50 -42.06
CA GLN A 156 10.26 6.52 -43.14
C GLN A 156 9.66 7.05 -44.45
N GLN A 157 8.49 7.69 -44.41
CA GLN A 157 7.87 8.29 -45.59
C GLN A 157 8.71 9.42 -46.20
N ARG A 158 9.32 10.25 -45.36
CA ARG A 158 10.24 11.31 -45.83
C ARG A 158 11.46 10.70 -46.53
N LEU A 159 12.04 9.65 -45.96
CA LEU A 159 13.17 8.95 -46.58
C LEU A 159 12.79 8.34 -47.93
N GLN A 160 11.63 7.67 -48.02
CA GLN A 160 11.12 7.13 -49.29
C GLN A 160 10.88 8.22 -50.33
N ARG A 161 10.31 9.35 -49.93
CA ARG A 161 10.10 10.49 -50.85
C ARG A 161 11.43 11.07 -51.34
N ILE A 162 12.45 11.15 -50.48
CA ILE A 162 13.80 11.57 -50.90
C ILE A 162 14.36 10.57 -51.91
N GLU A 163 14.23 9.28 -51.65
CA GLU A 163 14.67 8.22 -52.57
C GLU A 163 13.99 8.32 -53.94
N GLU A 164 12.66 8.47 -53.97
CA GLU A 164 11.89 8.66 -55.22
C GLU A 164 12.34 9.92 -55.98
N LEU A 165 12.53 11.04 -55.28
CA LEU A 165 13.00 12.28 -55.90
C LEU A 165 14.42 12.13 -56.46
N LEU A 166 15.29 11.38 -55.77
CA LEU A 166 16.65 11.10 -56.26
C LEU A 166 16.61 10.23 -57.51
N LEU A 167 15.78 9.18 -57.54
CA LEU A 167 15.61 8.33 -58.73
C LEU A 167 15.05 9.12 -59.91
N GLN A 168 14.03 9.94 -59.69
CA GLN A 168 13.46 10.82 -60.73
C GLN A 168 14.49 11.81 -61.27
N ARG A 169 15.33 12.40 -60.40
CA ARG A 169 16.41 13.29 -60.82
C ARG A 169 17.48 12.55 -61.61
N LEU A 170 17.80 11.31 -61.23
CA LEU A 170 18.77 10.48 -61.97
C LEU A 170 18.26 10.19 -63.39
N ASP A 171 17.00 9.78 -63.52
CA ASP A 171 16.35 9.50 -64.82
C ASP A 171 16.23 10.75 -65.71
N ALA A 172 15.97 11.91 -65.11
CA ALA A 172 15.95 13.17 -65.85
C ALA A 172 17.35 13.56 -66.37
N ILE A 173 18.40 13.28 -65.61
CA ILE A 173 19.80 13.53 -66.01
C ILE A 173 20.24 12.56 -67.10
N THR A 174 19.87 11.27 -67.04
CA THR A 174 20.19 10.30 -68.10
C THR A 174 19.46 10.65 -69.39
N THR A 175 18.16 10.95 -69.33
CA THR A 175 17.35 11.38 -70.50
C THR A 175 17.90 12.68 -71.11
N SER A 176 18.24 13.65 -70.27
CA SER A 176 18.87 14.91 -70.71
C SER A 176 20.22 14.70 -71.39
N LYS A 177 21.01 13.75 -70.92
CA LYS A 177 22.32 13.44 -71.49
C LYS A 177 22.18 12.75 -72.85
N ASP A 178 21.28 11.78 -72.95
CA ASP A 178 20.97 11.08 -74.20
C ASP A 178 20.44 12.05 -75.28
N GLU A 179 19.55 12.99 -74.92
CA GLU A 179 19.06 14.02 -75.86
C GLU A 179 20.16 14.97 -76.33
N ASN A 180 21.08 15.37 -75.45
CA ASN A 180 22.17 16.27 -75.79
C ASN A 180 23.24 15.58 -76.67
N ASP A 181 23.51 14.30 -76.40
CA ASP A 181 24.43 13.47 -77.21
C ASP A 181 23.84 13.20 -78.62
N LEU A 182 22.52 12.98 -78.73
CA LEU A 182 21.79 12.89 -80.01
C LEU A 182 21.78 14.20 -80.80
N ASN A 183 21.61 15.34 -80.12
CA ASN A 183 21.57 16.65 -80.77
C ASN A 183 22.97 17.12 -81.20
N SER A 184 24.02 16.82 -80.42
CA SER A 184 25.41 17.07 -80.81
C SER A 184 25.80 16.25 -82.06
N SER A 185 25.35 14.99 -82.15
CA SER A 185 25.56 14.13 -83.31
C SER A 185 24.83 14.65 -84.57
N ARG A 186 23.61 15.21 -84.43
CA ARG A 186 22.90 15.88 -85.53
C ARG A 186 23.57 17.19 -85.96
N SER A 187 24.04 18.00 -85.02
CA SER A 187 24.72 19.26 -85.33
C SER A 187 26.06 19.06 -86.06
N HIS A 188 26.76 17.95 -85.79
CA HIS A 188 27.96 17.57 -86.54
C HIS A 188 27.66 17.00 -87.94
N GLN A 189 26.48 16.43 -88.16
CA GLN A 189 26.04 15.96 -89.48
C GLN A 189 25.57 17.10 -90.40
N GLU A 190 25.10 18.22 -89.82
CA GLU A 190 24.54 19.36 -90.55
C GLU A 190 25.57 20.49 -90.81
N SER A 191 26.73 20.44 -90.18
CA SER A 191 27.83 21.42 -90.38
C SER A 191 28.83 21.04 -91.48
N ASN A 192 28.53 20.04 -92.32
CA ASN A 192 29.38 19.69 -93.47
C ASN A 192 28.59 19.81 -94.79
N PRO A 193 28.49 21.02 -95.39
CA PRO A 193 28.17 21.14 -96.80
C PRO A 193 29.46 20.92 -97.61
N ASP A 194 29.39 19.97 -98.54
CA ASP A 194 30.29 19.69 -99.68
C ASP A 194 31.81 19.98 -99.53
#